data_AF-A0A5P8W1G4-F1
#
_entry.id   AF-A0A5P8W1G4-F1
#
_cell.length_a   1.000
_cell.length_b   1.000
_cell.length_c   1.000
_cell.angle_alpha   90.00
_cell.angle_beta   90.00
_cell.angle_gamma   90.00
#
_symmetry.space_group_name_H-M   'P 1'
#
loop_
_entity.id
_entity.type
_entity.pdbx_description
1 polymer ?
#
loop_
_entity_poly.entity_id
_entity_poly.type
_entity_poly.pdbx_seq_one_letter_code
_entity_poly.pdbx_strand_id
1 'polypeptide(L)'
;MTKNNRKKAVAQAISTAVALGWVIMQVESAQAATLTVNNLNDSGVGSLRDTINIANNNDVVEFLLGSHPSAISLTSGALAIAKNLTINGPGANLLTISGNNHFPVFDINAADVTFSGLAIAGNINAYNSSNLTFINSTINGDNLKIDNPTGKLTLINSTFKGKNSVNINANEVTVTNGSESEVRDLSNTGHVGNAGNLTISTGSLTISNGANINSEQTSNGSAGNLILKTDLLILRSGAIISPSAGGSNNSGRGGNITINTPNGFIIALPNEPSDIASDSNNSGGGGTVTIAASGIFGTRVPEPSDIAADNINSGAAGSIVVTASEVVLLTRVPEPSAIAGSILAASLAWLAKRNFGAFRKAKI
;
A
#
# COMPACT_ATOMS: atom_id res chain seq x y z
N MET A 1 29.24 -69.04 -35.63
CA MET A 1 28.85 -68.05 -34.59
C MET A 1 27.51 -68.44 -34.00
N THR A 2 27.52 -69.03 -32.82
CA THR A 2 26.40 -69.79 -32.23
C THR A 2 25.37 -68.86 -31.59
N LYS A 3 24.08 -69.25 -31.66
CA LYS A 3 22.90 -68.55 -31.09
C LYS A 3 23.07 -68.09 -29.63
N ASN A 4 24.00 -68.68 -28.87
CA ASN A 4 24.28 -68.31 -27.48
C ASN A 4 24.98 -66.95 -27.32
N ASN A 5 25.74 -66.47 -28.29
CA ASN A 5 26.45 -65.19 -28.16
C ASN A 5 25.51 -63.99 -28.38
N ARG A 6 24.44 -64.16 -29.18
CA ARG A 6 23.40 -63.12 -29.36
C ARG A 6 22.52 -62.96 -28.11
N LYS A 7 22.23 -64.03 -27.37
CA LYS A 7 21.47 -63.94 -26.11
C LYS A 7 22.25 -63.26 -24.98
N LYS A 8 23.58 -63.49 -24.88
CA LYS A 8 24.44 -62.77 -23.93
C LYS A 8 24.58 -61.29 -24.28
N ALA A 9 24.75 -60.94 -25.56
CA ALA A 9 24.82 -59.55 -26.00
C ALA A 9 23.51 -58.78 -25.77
N VAL A 10 22.35 -59.42 -25.97
CA VAL A 10 21.03 -58.82 -25.70
C VAL A 10 20.76 -58.70 -24.20
N ALA A 11 21.13 -59.68 -23.38
CA ALA A 11 20.99 -59.61 -21.92
C ALA A 11 21.89 -58.53 -21.30
N GLN A 12 23.10 -58.33 -21.84
CA GLN A 12 24.03 -57.31 -21.37
C GLN A 12 23.62 -55.90 -21.80
N ALA A 13 23.01 -55.75 -23.00
CA ALA A 13 22.44 -54.48 -23.45
C ALA A 13 21.14 -54.08 -22.70
N ILE A 14 20.34 -55.06 -22.25
CA ILE A 14 19.17 -54.80 -21.41
C ILE A 14 19.61 -54.48 -19.96
N SER A 15 20.68 -55.10 -19.48
CA SER A 15 21.28 -54.77 -18.18
C SER A 15 21.85 -53.35 -18.12
N THR A 16 22.50 -52.85 -19.18
CA THR A 16 22.97 -51.46 -19.23
C THR A 16 21.86 -50.44 -19.52
N ALA A 17 20.79 -50.82 -20.22
CA ALA A 17 19.62 -49.95 -20.40
C ALA A 17 18.79 -49.79 -19.11
N VAL A 18 18.74 -50.81 -18.25
CA VAL A 18 18.06 -50.73 -16.94
C VAL A 18 18.95 -50.03 -15.90
N ALA A 19 20.28 -50.12 -16.01
CA ALA A 19 21.20 -49.37 -15.14
C ALA A 19 21.34 -47.86 -15.49
N LEU A 20 20.94 -47.45 -16.70
CA LEU A 20 20.88 -46.04 -17.12
C LEU A 20 19.49 -45.42 -16.97
N GLY A 21 18.45 -46.22 -16.71
CA GLY A 21 17.07 -45.78 -16.52
C GLY A 21 16.67 -45.48 -15.06
N TRP A 22 17.61 -45.54 -14.12
CA TRP A 22 17.41 -45.26 -12.70
C TRP A 22 18.21 -44.04 -12.23
N VAL A 23 18.36 -43.02 -13.07
CA VAL A 23 18.45 -41.67 -12.53
C VAL A 23 17.02 -41.30 -12.13
N ILE A 24 16.64 -41.75 -10.94
CA ILE A 24 15.59 -41.07 -10.19
C ILE A 24 16.13 -39.65 -10.05
N MET A 25 15.71 -38.74 -10.93
CA MET A 25 15.64 -37.33 -10.56
C MET A 25 14.71 -37.32 -9.36
N GLN A 26 15.29 -37.50 -8.18
CA GLN A 26 14.67 -37.01 -6.97
C GLN A 26 14.59 -35.51 -7.23
N VAL A 27 13.44 -35.07 -7.71
CA VAL A 27 12.98 -33.74 -7.39
C VAL A 27 12.74 -33.83 -5.89
N GLU A 28 13.82 -33.76 -5.11
CA GLU A 28 13.71 -33.27 -3.76
C GLU A 28 12.98 -31.96 -3.93
N SER A 29 11.74 -31.87 -3.47
CA SER A 29 11.15 -30.58 -3.23
C SER A 29 12.13 -29.90 -2.29
N ALA A 30 12.99 -29.03 -2.83
CA ALA A 30 13.96 -28.30 -2.04
C ALA A 30 13.14 -27.54 -1.01
N GLN A 31 13.14 -28.05 0.22
CA GLN A 31 12.49 -27.38 1.32
C GLN A 31 13.21 -26.05 1.48
N ALA A 32 12.45 -24.97 1.55
CA ALA A 32 12.98 -23.63 1.83
C ALA A 32 13.97 -23.72 3.01
N ALA A 33 15.23 -23.39 2.76
CA ALA A 33 16.23 -23.35 3.81
C ALA A 33 16.03 -22.08 4.64
N THR A 34 16.31 -22.16 5.94
CA THR A 34 16.39 -20.98 6.80
C THR A 34 17.85 -20.57 6.93
N LEU A 35 18.17 -19.35 6.49
CA LEU A 35 19.50 -18.77 6.53
C LEU A 35 19.55 -17.64 7.56
N THR A 36 20.66 -17.53 8.27
CA THR A 36 20.76 -16.62 9.41
C THR A 36 21.77 -15.51 9.16
N VAL A 37 21.32 -14.26 9.32
CA VAL A 37 22.17 -13.08 9.42
C VAL A 37 22.68 -12.97 10.86
N ASN A 38 23.99 -12.86 11.04
CA ASN A 38 24.63 -12.90 12.37
C ASN A 38 25.42 -11.63 12.73
N ASN A 39 25.47 -10.65 11.83
CA ASN A 39 26.11 -9.37 12.09
C ASN A 39 25.40 -8.21 11.37
N LEU A 40 25.77 -6.99 11.76
CA LEU A 40 25.17 -5.75 11.25
C LEU A 40 25.96 -5.11 10.11
N ASN A 41 27.00 -5.79 9.62
CA ASN A 41 27.85 -5.23 8.57
C ASN A 41 27.06 -5.18 7.25
N ASP A 42 27.36 -4.19 6.42
CA ASP A 42 26.78 -4.06 5.09
C ASP A 42 27.23 -5.18 4.12
N SER A 43 28.43 -5.74 4.36
CA SER A 43 29.00 -6.80 3.54
C SER A 43 29.91 -7.71 4.36
N GLY A 44 30.39 -8.78 3.71
CA GLY A 44 31.19 -9.83 4.35
C GLY A 44 30.34 -10.96 4.90
N VAL A 45 31.01 -12.07 5.25
CA VAL A 45 30.35 -13.31 5.67
C VAL A 45 29.39 -13.07 6.84
N GLY A 46 28.18 -13.60 6.74
CA GLY A 46 27.14 -13.51 7.78
C GLY A 46 26.37 -12.19 7.83
N SER A 47 26.68 -11.25 6.92
CA SER A 47 25.85 -10.06 6.69
C SER A 47 24.55 -10.41 5.96
N LEU A 48 23.57 -9.50 5.96
CA LEU A 48 22.35 -9.65 5.18
C LEU A 48 22.63 -9.77 3.68
N ARG A 49 23.58 -8.96 3.17
CA ARG A 49 23.97 -8.98 1.76
C ARG A 49 24.56 -10.33 1.34
N ASP A 50 25.46 -10.86 2.15
CA ASP A 50 26.02 -12.20 1.94
C ASP A 50 24.94 -13.28 1.98
N THR A 51 24.03 -13.19 2.96
CA THR A 51 22.92 -14.14 3.12
C THR A 51 21.98 -14.17 1.92
N ILE A 52 21.60 -13.00 1.38
CA ILE A 52 20.80 -12.89 0.15
C ILE A 52 21.54 -13.49 -1.06
N ASN A 53 22.86 -13.28 -1.14
CA ASN A 53 23.68 -13.79 -2.24
C ASN A 53 23.74 -15.32 -2.27
N ILE A 54 23.83 -15.97 -1.10
CA ILE A 54 23.89 -17.44 -1.00
C ILE A 54 22.52 -18.12 -1.02
N ALA A 55 21.43 -17.39 -0.75
CA ALA A 55 20.07 -17.93 -0.71
C ALA A 55 19.65 -18.57 -2.05
N ASN A 56 18.71 -19.50 -2.01
CA ASN A 56 18.01 -20.05 -3.16
C ASN A 56 16.58 -19.53 -3.22
N ASN A 57 15.88 -19.83 -4.32
CA ASN A 57 14.46 -19.49 -4.42
C ASN A 57 13.66 -20.15 -3.30
N ASN A 58 12.77 -19.36 -2.72
CA ASN A 58 11.88 -19.65 -1.61
C ASN A 58 12.54 -19.80 -0.24
N ASP A 59 13.85 -19.56 -0.10
CA ASP A 59 14.51 -19.58 1.21
C ASP A 59 13.97 -18.49 2.15
N VAL A 60 14.12 -18.75 3.44
CA VAL A 60 13.78 -17.83 4.52
C VAL A 60 15.06 -17.25 5.11
N VAL A 61 15.14 -15.93 5.25
CA VAL A 61 16.21 -15.23 5.95
C VAL A 61 15.72 -14.80 7.32
N GLU A 62 16.46 -15.16 8.36
CA GLU A 62 16.22 -14.76 9.75
C GLU A 62 17.45 -14.06 10.33
N PHE A 63 17.27 -13.40 11.47
CA PHE A 63 18.32 -12.64 12.13
C PHE A 63 18.62 -13.20 13.52
N LEU A 64 19.86 -13.63 13.74
CA LEU A 64 20.40 -13.92 15.06
C LEU A 64 21.22 -12.71 15.52
N LEU A 65 20.48 -11.63 15.77
CA LEU A 65 21.01 -10.39 16.32
C LEU A 65 20.51 -10.26 17.76
N GLY A 66 21.26 -9.59 18.63
CA GLY A 66 20.85 -9.39 20.02
C GLY A 66 19.49 -8.69 20.15
N SER A 67 18.92 -8.67 21.36
CA SER A 67 17.57 -8.15 21.62
C SER A 67 17.46 -6.62 21.72
N HIS A 68 18.41 -5.87 21.18
CA HIS A 68 18.47 -4.40 21.29
C HIS A 68 18.27 -3.75 19.92
N PRO A 69 17.63 -2.56 19.86
CA PRO A 69 17.49 -1.80 18.63
C PRO A 69 18.83 -1.62 17.92
N SER A 70 18.88 -2.05 16.67
CA SER A 70 20.09 -2.11 15.86
C SER A 70 19.81 -1.67 14.43
N ALA A 71 20.86 -1.27 13.71
CA ALA A 71 20.74 -0.84 12.32
C ALA A 71 21.81 -1.48 11.43
N ILE A 72 21.40 -1.92 10.24
CA ILE A 72 22.29 -2.23 9.12
C ILE A 72 22.30 -0.98 8.22
N SER A 73 23.44 -0.30 8.15
CA SER A 73 23.61 0.88 7.30
C SER A 73 24.35 0.52 6.03
N LEU A 74 23.68 0.63 4.89
CA LEU A 74 24.25 0.26 3.59
C LEU A 74 25.29 1.30 3.16
N THR A 75 26.46 0.82 2.74
CA THR A 75 27.57 1.65 2.24
C THR A 75 28.04 1.23 0.85
N SER A 76 27.69 0.01 0.43
CA SER A 76 28.12 -0.65 -0.80
C SER A 76 26.99 -0.74 -1.84
N GLY A 77 25.96 0.13 -1.74
CA GLY A 77 24.80 0.16 -2.64
C GLY A 77 23.57 -0.58 -2.11
N ALA A 78 22.51 -0.63 -2.92
CA ALA A 78 21.27 -1.33 -2.59
C ALA A 78 21.48 -2.86 -2.41
N LEU A 79 20.61 -3.52 -1.64
CA LEU A 79 20.57 -4.97 -1.53
C LEU A 79 19.81 -5.54 -2.74
N ALA A 80 20.53 -6.18 -3.65
CA ALA A 80 19.96 -6.80 -4.84
C ALA A 80 19.27 -8.12 -4.50
N ILE A 81 17.99 -8.27 -4.85
CA ILE A 81 17.23 -9.52 -4.66
C ILE A 81 16.67 -9.97 -6.01
N ALA A 82 17.12 -11.12 -6.49
CA ALA A 82 16.66 -11.72 -7.75
C ALA A 82 16.04 -13.11 -7.55
N LYS A 83 15.66 -13.42 -6.31
CA LYS A 83 15.19 -14.73 -5.88
C LYS A 83 13.94 -14.54 -5.04
N ASN A 84 13.01 -15.47 -5.13
CA ASN A 84 11.85 -15.47 -4.24
C ASN A 84 12.34 -15.66 -2.82
N LEU A 85 12.07 -14.75 -1.90
CA LEU A 85 12.60 -14.80 -0.53
C LEU A 85 11.57 -14.34 0.48
N THR A 86 11.62 -14.95 1.65
CA THR A 86 10.98 -14.41 2.86
C THR A 86 12.06 -13.90 3.79
N ILE A 87 12.00 -12.63 4.20
CA ILE A 87 12.98 -12.01 5.10
C ILE A 87 12.25 -11.63 6.40
N ASN A 88 12.47 -12.42 7.44
CA ASN A 88 11.84 -12.30 8.74
C ASN A 88 12.78 -11.58 9.72
N GLY A 89 12.50 -10.31 9.96
CA GLY A 89 13.14 -9.49 10.97
C GLY A 89 12.72 -9.84 12.40
N PRO A 90 13.53 -9.42 13.39
CA PRO A 90 13.23 -9.62 14.82
C PRO A 90 12.08 -8.73 15.32
N GLY A 91 11.65 -7.73 14.55
CA GLY A 91 10.62 -6.74 14.87
C GLY A 91 10.98 -5.37 14.32
N ALA A 92 9.99 -4.60 13.85
CA ALA A 92 10.23 -3.28 13.24
C ALA A 92 10.87 -2.26 14.20
N ASN A 93 10.70 -2.45 15.52
CA ASN A 93 11.35 -1.63 16.55
C ASN A 93 12.76 -2.11 16.92
N LEU A 94 13.19 -3.26 16.40
CA LEU A 94 14.46 -3.91 16.78
C LEU A 94 15.50 -3.86 15.67
N LEU A 95 15.11 -3.93 14.40
CA LEU A 95 16.07 -3.88 13.30
C LEU A 95 15.63 -2.90 12.21
N THR A 96 16.48 -1.91 11.97
CA THR A 96 16.37 -1.01 10.82
C THR A 96 17.40 -1.38 9.75
N ILE A 97 16.97 -1.51 8.50
CA ILE A 97 17.86 -1.59 7.33
C ILE A 97 17.80 -0.25 6.62
N SER A 98 18.91 0.47 6.56
CA SER A 98 18.98 1.86 6.10
C SER A 98 19.84 2.01 4.87
N GLY A 99 19.30 2.65 3.83
CA GLY A 99 20.06 3.07 2.65
C GLY A 99 20.94 4.30 2.90
N ASN A 100 20.96 4.80 4.14
CA ASN A 100 21.75 5.95 4.60
C ASN A 100 21.58 7.21 3.74
N ASN A 101 20.38 7.42 3.19
CA ASN A 101 20.02 8.50 2.25
C ASN A 101 20.89 8.57 0.97
N HIS A 102 21.71 7.56 0.69
CA HIS A 102 22.56 7.49 -0.50
C HIS A 102 21.98 6.53 -1.54
N PHE A 103 21.33 5.47 -1.08
CA PHE A 103 20.84 4.39 -1.93
C PHE A 103 19.39 4.04 -1.62
N PRO A 104 18.65 3.49 -2.60
CA PRO A 104 17.54 2.59 -2.28
C PRO A 104 18.04 1.46 -1.37
N VAL A 105 17.19 0.97 -0.47
CA VAL A 105 17.54 -0.14 0.42
C VAL A 105 17.56 -1.46 -0.34
N PHE A 106 16.56 -1.68 -1.18
CA PHE A 106 16.41 -2.91 -1.97
C PHE A 106 16.21 -2.57 -3.45
N ASP A 107 16.90 -3.34 -4.29
CA ASP A 107 16.64 -3.44 -5.72
C ASP A 107 16.20 -4.88 -6.02
N ILE A 108 14.89 -5.06 -6.18
CA ILE A 108 14.26 -6.36 -6.40
C ILE A 108 14.03 -6.52 -7.90
N ASN A 109 14.46 -7.65 -8.47
CA ASN A 109 14.31 -7.94 -9.90
C ASN A 109 13.66 -9.30 -10.11
N ALA A 110 12.46 -9.31 -10.70
CA ALA A 110 11.74 -10.53 -11.10
C ALA A 110 11.60 -11.59 -9.99
N ALA A 111 11.29 -11.14 -8.77
CA ALA A 111 11.15 -11.99 -7.59
C ALA A 111 9.87 -11.67 -6.79
N ASP A 112 9.37 -12.69 -6.08
CA ASP A 112 8.38 -12.54 -5.01
C ASP A 112 9.10 -12.38 -3.68
N VAL A 113 8.93 -11.23 -3.01
CA VAL A 113 9.63 -10.95 -1.75
C VAL A 113 8.64 -10.60 -0.66
N THR A 114 8.77 -11.27 0.48
CA THR A 114 8.04 -10.92 1.71
C THR A 114 9.01 -10.40 2.76
N PHE A 115 8.75 -9.21 3.27
CA PHE A 115 9.44 -8.64 4.43
C PHE A 115 8.50 -8.69 5.63
N SER A 116 8.96 -9.26 6.74
CA SER A 116 8.20 -9.35 7.98
C SER A 116 8.99 -8.78 9.15
N GLY A 117 8.38 -7.97 10.02
CA GLY A 117 9.01 -7.55 11.27
C GLY A 117 10.30 -6.71 11.09
N LEU A 118 10.35 -5.81 10.10
CA LEU A 118 11.53 -4.98 9.83
C LEU A 118 11.18 -3.49 9.80
N ALA A 119 12.13 -2.65 10.20
CA ALA A 119 12.16 -1.26 9.78
C ALA A 119 13.06 -1.11 8.53
N ILE A 120 12.59 -0.36 7.54
CA ILE A 120 13.34 -0.05 6.31
C ILE A 120 13.40 1.47 6.19
N ALA A 121 14.61 2.02 6.21
CA ALA A 121 14.85 3.45 6.11
C ALA A 121 15.44 3.79 4.74
N GLY A 122 14.57 4.13 3.79
CA GLY A 122 14.91 4.49 2.42
C GLY A 122 13.93 3.93 1.39
N ASN A 123 14.27 4.16 0.13
CA ASN A 123 13.43 3.79 -1.02
C ASN A 123 13.56 2.31 -1.36
N ILE A 124 12.56 1.76 -2.04
CA ILE A 124 12.57 0.39 -2.55
C ILE A 124 12.23 0.43 -4.04
N ASN A 125 13.10 -0.16 -4.85
CA ASN A 125 12.79 -0.41 -6.24
C ASN A 125 12.53 -1.89 -6.44
N ALA A 126 11.43 -2.21 -7.11
CA ALA A 126 10.99 -3.55 -7.40
C ALA A 126 10.64 -3.63 -8.88
N TYR A 127 11.65 -3.86 -9.71
CA TYR A 127 11.52 -3.90 -11.16
C TYR A 127 11.08 -5.31 -11.59
N ASN A 128 10.01 -5.44 -12.37
CA ASN A 128 9.52 -6.72 -12.88
C ASN A 128 9.14 -7.76 -11.79
N SER A 129 9.06 -7.37 -10.52
CA SER A 129 8.62 -8.26 -9.43
C SER A 129 7.17 -8.66 -9.61
N SER A 130 6.83 -9.88 -9.18
CA SER A 130 5.46 -10.38 -9.20
C SER A 130 4.70 -9.89 -7.96
N ASN A 131 5.21 -10.14 -6.75
CA ASN A 131 4.60 -9.70 -5.50
C ASN A 131 5.63 -9.16 -4.51
N LEU A 132 5.34 -7.99 -3.95
CA LEU A 132 6.08 -7.38 -2.84
C LEU A 132 5.16 -7.28 -1.64
N THR A 133 5.47 -7.98 -0.56
CA THR A 133 4.62 -8.05 0.64
C THR A 133 5.35 -7.55 1.87
N PHE A 134 4.68 -6.72 2.66
CA PHE A 134 5.14 -6.25 3.96
C PHE A 134 4.16 -6.67 5.05
N ILE A 135 4.70 -7.27 6.10
CA ILE A 135 3.95 -7.74 7.27
C ILE A 135 4.60 -7.18 8.53
N ASN A 136 3.84 -6.54 9.43
CA ASN A 136 4.37 -6.04 10.71
C ASN A 136 5.64 -5.19 10.56
N SER A 137 5.78 -4.49 9.44
CA SER A 137 6.99 -3.78 9.02
C SER A 137 6.73 -2.28 8.91
N THR A 138 7.75 -1.48 9.22
CA THR A 138 7.72 -0.02 9.06
C THR A 138 8.68 0.40 7.96
N ILE A 139 8.20 1.10 6.95
CA ILE A 139 9.03 1.68 5.91
C ILE A 139 9.02 3.18 6.14
N ASN A 140 10.19 3.81 6.18
CA ASN A 140 10.31 5.25 6.36
C ASN A 140 11.32 5.86 5.38
N GLY A 141 11.16 7.15 5.09
CA GLY A 141 12.12 7.90 4.29
C GLY A 141 11.69 9.35 4.14
N ASP A 142 12.62 10.23 3.76
CA ASP A 142 12.25 11.63 3.54
C ASP A 142 11.34 11.78 2.33
N ASN A 143 11.75 11.22 1.18
CA ASN A 143 10.94 11.15 -0.04
C ASN A 143 10.71 9.68 -0.38
N LEU A 144 9.83 9.03 0.37
CA LEU A 144 9.63 7.59 0.26
C LEU A 144 9.08 7.23 -1.13
N LYS A 145 9.81 6.40 -1.87
CA LYS A 145 9.38 5.84 -3.14
C LYS A 145 9.37 4.32 -3.07
N ILE A 146 8.23 3.74 -3.44
CA ILE A 146 8.07 2.30 -3.71
C ILE A 146 7.66 2.14 -5.16
N ASP A 147 8.53 1.53 -5.96
CA ASP A 147 8.33 1.38 -7.40
C ASP A 147 8.22 -0.11 -7.77
N ASN A 148 7.00 -0.62 -7.90
CA ASN A 148 6.66 -1.99 -8.28
C ASN A 148 5.70 -2.05 -9.49
N PRO A 149 6.01 -1.36 -10.61
CA PRO A 149 5.05 -1.00 -11.66
C PRO A 149 4.33 -2.20 -12.30
N THR A 150 4.94 -3.39 -12.26
CA THR A 150 4.41 -4.61 -12.87
C THR A 150 3.73 -5.55 -11.88
N GLY A 151 4.00 -5.38 -10.58
CA GLY A 151 3.64 -6.35 -9.55
C GLY A 151 2.57 -5.87 -8.60
N LYS A 152 2.16 -6.78 -7.72
CA LYS A 152 1.28 -6.48 -6.59
C LYS A 152 2.09 -6.05 -5.38
N LEU A 153 1.68 -4.95 -4.75
CA LEU A 153 2.17 -4.49 -3.45
C LEU A 153 1.12 -4.80 -2.39
N THR A 154 1.50 -5.53 -1.35
CA THR A 154 0.59 -5.90 -0.25
C THR A 154 1.15 -5.42 1.08
N LEU A 155 0.35 -4.66 1.83
CA LEU A 155 0.66 -4.19 3.18
C LEU A 155 -0.32 -4.82 4.16
N ILE A 156 0.22 -5.52 5.16
CA ILE A 156 -0.53 -6.17 6.24
C ILE A 156 0.06 -5.70 7.56
N ASN A 157 -0.72 -4.96 8.35
CA ASN A 157 -0.27 -4.41 9.63
C ASN A 157 1.08 -3.67 9.50
N SER A 158 1.22 -2.90 8.43
CA SER A 158 2.49 -2.35 7.97
C SER A 158 2.36 -0.87 7.65
N THR A 159 3.33 -0.09 8.12
CA THR A 159 3.27 1.37 8.04
C THR A 159 4.31 1.94 7.08
N PHE A 160 3.91 2.78 6.14
CA PHE A 160 4.80 3.53 5.25
C PHE A 160 4.80 5.01 5.66
N LYS A 161 5.96 5.60 5.94
CA LYS A 161 6.10 6.97 6.46
C LYS A 161 7.05 7.80 5.60
N GLY A 162 6.53 8.79 4.90
CA GLY A 162 7.31 9.85 4.26
C GLY A 162 7.52 11.01 5.23
N LYS A 163 8.64 11.74 5.13
CA LYS A 163 8.81 13.03 5.81
C LYS A 163 8.49 14.22 4.90
N ASN A 164 8.43 14.03 3.58
CA ASN A 164 8.14 15.09 2.61
C ASN A 164 7.16 14.61 1.54
N SER A 165 7.28 13.35 1.15
CA SER A 165 6.33 12.70 0.25
C SER A 165 6.36 11.19 0.41
N VAL A 166 5.24 10.56 0.04
CA VAL A 166 5.16 9.12 -0.20
C VAL A 166 4.63 8.90 -1.61
N ASN A 167 5.38 8.14 -2.42
CA ASN A 167 5.02 7.80 -3.78
C ASN A 167 5.04 6.29 -3.94
N ILE A 168 3.86 5.71 -4.14
CA ILE A 168 3.67 4.29 -4.41
C ILE A 168 3.24 4.15 -5.86
N ASN A 169 4.01 3.36 -6.61
CA ASN A 169 3.67 2.96 -7.97
C ASN A 169 3.63 1.42 -8.01
N ALA A 170 2.48 0.82 -8.30
CA ALA A 170 2.38 -0.62 -8.45
C ALA A 170 1.25 -1.03 -9.38
N ASN A 171 1.28 -2.23 -9.98
CA ASN A 171 0.15 -2.69 -10.79
C ASN A 171 -1.12 -2.90 -9.95
N GLU A 172 -0.96 -3.46 -8.75
CA GLU A 172 -2.02 -3.61 -7.76
C GLU A 172 -1.49 -3.21 -6.37
N VAL A 173 -2.31 -2.51 -5.59
CA VAL A 173 -2.02 -2.18 -4.19
C VAL A 173 -3.13 -2.72 -3.30
N THR A 174 -2.77 -3.53 -2.31
CA THR A 174 -3.66 -3.97 -1.23
C THR A 174 -3.14 -3.46 0.10
N VAL A 175 -3.99 -2.75 0.84
CA VAL A 175 -3.71 -2.31 2.21
C VAL A 175 -4.79 -2.89 3.13
N THR A 176 -4.39 -3.66 4.14
CA THR A 176 -5.33 -4.40 4.98
C THR A 176 -4.86 -4.61 6.41
N ASN A 177 -5.84 -4.94 7.26
CA ASN A 177 -5.68 -5.47 8.61
C ASN A 177 -5.12 -4.47 9.62
N GLY A 178 -5.93 -3.46 9.95
CA GLY A 178 -5.79 -2.60 11.13
C GLY A 178 -5.48 -1.13 10.82
N SER A 179 -5.78 -0.29 11.81
CA SER A 179 -5.46 1.15 11.84
C SER A 179 -3.95 1.45 11.85
N GLU A 180 -3.10 0.43 11.98
CA GLU A 180 -1.63 0.51 11.93
C GLU A 180 -1.08 0.41 10.49
N SER A 181 -1.90 -0.06 9.55
CA SER A 181 -1.56 -0.03 8.14
C SER A 181 -1.81 1.36 7.58
N GLU A 182 -0.82 2.21 7.79
CA GLU A 182 -0.87 3.63 7.49
C GLU A 182 0.11 3.96 6.37
N VAL A 183 -0.35 4.60 5.31
CA VAL A 183 0.56 5.36 4.44
C VAL A 183 0.47 6.80 4.92
N ARG A 184 1.54 7.28 5.55
CA ARG A 184 1.64 8.58 6.23
C ARG A 184 2.71 9.46 5.67
N ASP A 185 2.40 10.75 5.59
CA ASP A 185 3.40 11.80 5.50
C ASP A 185 3.47 12.49 6.86
N LEU A 186 4.67 12.64 7.41
CA LEU A 186 4.97 13.28 8.70
C LEU A 186 5.86 14.50 8.52
N SER A 187 5.80 15.20 7.39
CA SER A 187 6.52 16.47 7.25
C SER A 187 6.23 17.39 8.43
N ASN A 188 7.29 18.03 8.94
CA ASN A 188 7.22 19.08 9.97
C ASN A 188 6.66 18.70 11.36
N THR A 189 6.75 17.43 11.80
CA THR A 189 6.47 17.12 13.23
C THR A 189 7.31 18.01 14.15
N GLY A 190 6.66 18.91 14.90
CA GLY A 190 7.30 19.84 15.83
C GLY A 190 7.63 21.24 15.31
N HIS A 191 7.30 21.60 14.05
CA HIS A 191 7.47 22.95 13.50
C HIS A 191 6.21 23.41 12.74
N VAL A 192 6.07 24.73 12.51
CA VAL A 192 5.02 25.31 11.65
C VAL A 192 5.34 24.95 10.20
N GLY A 193 4.55 24.06 9.58
CA GLY A 193 4.70 23.66 8.18
C GLY A 193 3.59 22.72 7.74
N ASN A 194 3.34 22.56 6.44
CA ASN A 194 2.25 21.72 5.92
C ASN A 194 2.70 20.26 5.75
N ALA A 195 1.73 19.34 5.70
CA ALA A 195 1.96 17.95 5.30
C ALA A 195 2.41 17.90 3.84
N GLY A 196 3.26 16.94 3.53
CA GLY A 196 3.65 16.65 2.16
C GLY A 196 2.54 15.94 1.37
N ASN A 197 2.93 15.33 0.26
CA ASN A 197 2.00 14.68 -0.66
C ASN A 197 2.14 13.17 -0.62
N LEU A 198 1.00 12.48 -0.52
CA LEU A 198 0.89 11.04 -0.67
C LEU A 198 0.27 10.74 -2.02
N THR A 199 1.00 10.07 -2.90
CA THR A 199 0.51 9.62 -4.21
C THR A 199 0.54 8.10 -4.30
N ILE A 200 -0.59 7.49 -4.62
CA ILE A 200 -0.69 6.08 -5.03
C ILE A 200 -1.12 6.04 -6.49
N SER A 201 -0.27 5.48 -7.34
CA SER A 201 -0.55 5.22 -8.75
C SER A 201 -0.60 3.71 -8.96
N THR A 202 -1.76 3.19 -9.34
CA THR A 202 -1.95 1.75 -9.53
C THR A 202 -3.04 1.42 -10.53
N GLY A 203 -3.15 0.18 -11.01
CA GLY A 203 -4.31 -0.26 -11.78
C GLY A 203 -5.50 -0.56 -10.87
N SER A 204 -5.24 -1.15 -9.70
CA SER A 204 -6.26 -1.46 -8.71
C SER A 204 -5.76 -1.18 -7.30
N LEU A 205 -6.54 -0.42 -6.53
CA LEU A 205 -6.31 -0.11 -5.12
C LEU A 205 -7.43 -0.71 -4.28
N THR A 206 -7.08 -1.62 -3.38
CA THR A 206 -8.00 -2.18 -2.38
C THR A 206 -7.57 -1.77 -0.98
N ILE A 207 -8.48 -1.14 -0.24
CA ILE A 207 -8.28 -0.78 1.17
C ILE A 207 -9.35 -1.51 1.98
N SER A 208 -8.94 -2.19 3.05
CA SER A 208 -9.84 -3.07 3.80
C SER A 208 -9.48 -3.22 5.27
N ASN A 209 -10.43 -3.73 6.07
CA ASN A 209 -10.22 -4.20 7.44
C ASN A 209 -9.60 -3.12 8.35
N GLY A 210 -10.14 -1.91 8.34
CA GLY A 210 -9.67 -0.80 9.18
C GLY A 210 -8.40 -0.09 8.68
N ALA A 211 -7.87 -0.45 7.50
CA ALA A 211 -6.69 0.20 6.95
C ALA A 211 -6.90 1.69 6.64
N ASN A 212 -5.84 2.48 6.81
CA ASN A 212 -5.91 3.94 6.76
C ASN A 212 -4.89 4.52 5.76
N ILE A 213 -5.34 5.35 4.82
CA ILE A 213 -4.45 6.16 3.96
C ILE A 213 -4.61 7.61 4.40
N ASN A 214 -3.53 8.20 4.94
CA ASN A 214 -3.62 9.47 5.67
C ASN A 214 -2.39 10.35 5.44
N SER A 215 -2.55 11.58 4.99
CA SER A 215 -1.46 12.58 4.96
C SER A 215 -1.59 13.56 6.12
N GLU A 216 -1.15 13.15 7.31
CA GLU A 216 -1.41 13.84 8.58
C GLU A 216 -0.44 14.99 8.90
N GLN A 217 -0.93 16.01 9.61
CA GLN A 217 -0.06 16.92 10.37
C GLN A 217 -0.27 16.81 11.86
N THR A 218 0.82 16.62 12.60
CA THR A 218 0.81 16.50 14.07
C THR A 218 1.20 17.80 14.80
N SER A 219 1.55 18.87 14.06
CA SER A 219 1.94 20.19 14.56
C SER A 219 1.03 21.32 14.04
N ASN A 220 1.40 22.58 14.27
CA ASN A 220 0.66 23.76 13.78
C ASN A 220 0.82 23.95 12.25
N GLY A 221 0.09 23.17 11.46
CA GLY A 221 0.18 23.12 10.01
C GLY A 221 -1.07 22.53 9.33
N SER A 222 -1.24 22.76 8.02
CA SER A 222 -2.36 22.18 7.25
C SER A 222 -2.05 20.75 6.81
N ALA A 223 -3.05 19.88 6.84
CA ALA A 223 -2.93 18.52 6.34
C ALA A 223 -2.61 18.47 4.83
N GLY A 224 -2.07 17.34 4.39
CA GLY A 224 -1.41 17.21 3.08
C GLY A 224 -2.39 16.98 1.95
N ASN A 225 -1.85 16.68 0.76
CA ASN A 225 -2.67 16.18 -0.34
C ASN A 225 -2.50 14.68 -0.47
N LEU A 226 -3.64 13.99 -0.60
CA LEU A 226 -3.74 12.57 -0.89
C LEU A 226 -4.26 12.42 -2.33
N ILE A 227 -3.44 11.81 -3.18
CA ILE A 227 -3.71 11.67 -4.61
C ILE A 227 -3.75 10.18 -4.95
N LEU A 228 -4.93 9.68 -5.30
CA LEU A 228 -5.13 8.31 -5.78
C LEU A 228 -5.35 8.34 -7.29
N LYS A 229 -4.49 7.66 -8.04
CA LYS A 229 -4.62 7.45 -9.47
C LYS A 229 -4.79 5.96 -9.70
N THR A 230 -6.01 5.54 -10.01
CA THR A 230 -6.32 4.11 -10.17
C THR A 230 -7.42 3.87 -11.19
N ASP A 231 -7.44 2.71 -11.83
CA ASP A 231 -8.59 2.31 -12.67
C ASP A 231 -9.69 1.68 -11.82
N LEU A 232 -9.34 1.12 -10.66
CA LEU A 232 -10.30 0.56 -9.73
C LEU A 232 -9.93 0.93 -8.29
N LEU A 233 -10.89 1.50 -7.54
CA LEU A 233 -10.77 1.70 -6.10
C LEU A 233 -11.84 0.87 -5.40
N ILE A 234 -11.42 -0.04 -4.53
CA ILE A 234 -12.31 -0.84 -3.68
C ILE A 234 -12.09 -0.44 -2.23
N LEU A 235 -13.18 -0.03 -1.57
CA LEU A 235 -13.22 0.31 -0.15
C LEU A 235 -14.16 -0.66 0.57
N ARG A 236 -13.67 -1.25 1.67
CA ARG A 236 -14.47 -2.17 2.48
C ARG A 236 -14.02 -2.28 3.94
N SER A 237 -14.90 -2.82 4.78
CA SER A 237 -14.58 -3.34 6.12
C SER A 237 -13.84 -2.34 7.01
N GLY A 238 -14.31 -1.09 7.05
CA GLY A 238 -13.74 0.01 7.82
C GLY A 238 -12.57 0.72 7.14
N ALA A 239 -12.44 0.67 5.81
CA ALA A 239 -11.38 1.40 5.12
C ALA A 239 -11.52 2.92 5.30
N ILE A 240 -10.42 3.62 5.55
CA ILE A 240 -10.40 5.07 5.76
C ILE A 240 -9.41 5.72 4.81
N ILE A 241 -9.86 6.74 4.10
CA ILE A 241 -9.03 7.69 3.35
C ILE A 241 -9.26 9.05 3.96
N SER A 242 -8.31 9.53 4.77
CA SER A 242 -8.50 10.81 5.46
C SER A 242 -7.18 11.52 5.71
N PRO A 243 -6.94 12.70 5.08
CA PRO A 243 -5.84 13.58 5.45
C PRO A 243 -6.26 14.44 6.66
N SER A 244 -5.85 14.02 7.86
CA SER A 244 -6.25 14.70 9.10
C SER A 244 -5.22 15.72 9.60
N ALA A 245 -5.67 16.83 10.21
CA ALA A 245 -4.81 17.81 10.88
C ALA A 245 -4.88 17.61 12.41
N GLY A 246 -4.13 16.65 12.96
CA GLY A 246 -4.28 16.13 14.33
C GLY A 246 -3.73 16.94 15.51
N GLY A 247 -3.55 18.26 15.42
CA GLY A 247 -3.02 19.08 16.52
C GLY A 247 -4.11 19.74 17.38
N SER A 248 -4.18 19.47 18.68
CA SER A 248 -5.06 20.22 19.60
C SER A 248 -4.69 21.72 19.59
N ASN A 249 -5.67 22.60 19.32
CA ASN A 249 -5.50 24.06 19.15
C ASN A 249 -4.79 24.51 17.86
N ASN A 250 -4.74 23.66 16.84
CA ASN A 250 -4.15 24.03 15.57
C ASN A 250 -5.13 24.90 14.73
N SER A 251 -4.61 25.83 13.93
CA SER A 251 -5.36 26.61 12.92
C SER A 251 -5.22 26.01 11.51
N GLY A 252 -4.58 24.84 11.40
CA GLY A 252 -4.39 24.10 10.17
C GLY A 252 -5.70 23.69 9.51
N ARG A 253 -5.73 23.76 8.18
CA ARG A 253 -6.88 23.35 7.34
C ARG A 253 -6.87 21.83 7.14
N GLY A 254 -8.05 21.26 6.88
CA GLY A 254 -8.19 19.89 6.40
C GLY A 254 -7.43 19.68 5.08
N GLY A 255 -6.91 18.48 4.84
CA GLY A 255 -6.09 18.19 3.66
C GLY A 255 -6.95 18.04 2.41
N ASN A 256 -6.34 17.92 1.23
CA ASN A 256 -7.13 17.66 0.01
C ASN A 256 -7.04 16.20 -0.41
N ILE A 257 -8.16 15.63 -0.80
CA ILE A 257 -8.25 14.30 -1.41
C ILE A 257 -8.54 14.48 -2.89
N THR A 258 -7.73 13.86 -3.75
CA THR A 258 -8.00 13.74 -5.18
C THR A 258 -8.02 12.27 -5.57
N ILE A 259 -9.17 11.78 -6.00
CA ILE A 259 -9.34 10.43 -6.55
C ILE A 259 -9.58 10.56 -8.05
N ASN A 260 -8.63 10.08 -8.84
CA ASN A 260 -8.69 10.11 -10.30
C ASN A 260 -8.77 8.69 -10.85
N THR A 261 -9.95 8.34 -11.32
CA THR A 261 -10.33 7.05 -11.93
C THR A 261 -11.03 7.28 -13.29
N PRO A 262 -10.39 7.99 -14.24
CA PRO A 262 -11.09 8.60 -15.37
C PRO A 262 -11.82 7.57 -16.26
N ASN A 263 -11.23 6.38 -16.41
CA ASN A 263 -11.81 5.25 -17.17
C ASN A 263 -12.29 4.12 -16.25
N GLY A 264 -12.43 4.42 -14.96
CA GLY A 264 -12.44 3.45 -13.88
C GLY A 264 -13.62 3.59 -12.93
N PHE A 265 -13.63 2.73 -11.91
CA PHE A 265 -14.73 2.65 -10.97
C PHE A 265 -14.27 2.79 -9.53
N ILE A 266 -15.12 3.41 -8.71
CA ILE A 266 -15.02 3.39 -7.26
C ILE A 266 -16.13 2.49 -6.74
N ILE A 267 -15.78 1.50 -5.92
CA ILE A 267 -16.70 0.53 -5.35
C ILE A 267 -16.57 0.57 -3.82
N ALA A 268 -17.66 0.94 -3.15
CA ALA A 268 -17.82 0.78 -1.70
C ALA A 268 -18.89 -0.28 -1.43
N LEU A 269 -18.50 -1.38 -0.77
CA LEU A 269 -19.35 -2.56 -0.62
C LEU A 269 -20.50 -2.31 0.39
N PRO A 270 -21.75 -2.71 0.07
CA PRO A 270 -22.87 -2.61 1.00
C PRO A 270 -22.62 -3.44 2.28
N ASN A 271 -22.83 -2.83 3.45
CA ASN A 271 -22.61 -3.41 4.79
C ASN A 271 -21.14 -3.55 5.22
N GLU A 272 -20.21 -3.01 4.44
CA GLU A 272 -18.79 -2.98 4.74
C GLU A 272 -18.33 -1.51 4.75
N PRO A 273 -18.64 -0.75 5.82
CA PRO A 273 -18.43 0.70 5.86
C PRO A 273 -17.03 1.13 5.50
N SER A 274 -16.89 2.32 4.95
CA SER A 274 -15.61 2.90 4.55
C SER A 274 -15.78 4.39 4.29
N ASP A 275 -14.80 5.18 4.67
CA ASP A 275 -14.90 6.63 4.74
C ASP A 275 -13.84 7.31 3.85
N ILE A 276 -14.26 8.35 3.12
CA ILE A 276 -13.38 9.28 2.39
C ILE A 276 -13.64 10.67 2.95
N ALA A 277 -12.86 11.08 3.95
CA ALA A 277 -13.13 12.30 4.71
C ALA A 277 -11.93 13.24 4.73
N SER A 278 -12.09 14.46 4.22
CA SER A 278 -11.09 15.53 4.32
C SER A 278 -11.36 16.50 5.46
N ASP A 279 -11.71 15.95 6.62
CA ASP A 279 -12.23 16.72 7.74
C ASP A 279 -11.15 17.52 8.46
N SER A 280 -11.55 18.65 9.03
CA SER A 280 -10.74 19.42 9.97
C SER A 280 -11.40 19.44 11.35
N ASN A 281 -10.66 19.05 12.38
CA ASN A 281 -11.04 19.19 13.79
C ASN A 281 -10.50 20.49 14.43
N ASN A 282 -10.23 21.51 13.62
CA ASN A 282 -9.44 22.67 13.99
C ASN A 282 -10.14 23.98 13.60
N SER A 283 -9.62 25.12 14.05
CA SER A 283 -10.15 26.43 13.64
C SER A 283 -9.88 26.76 12.16
N GLY A 284 -8.99 26.01 11.50
CA GLY A 284 -8.81 26.05 10.05
C GLY A 284 -9.97 25.38 9.33
N GLY A 285 -10.33 25.88 8.14
CA GLY A 285 -11.43 25.32 7.33
C GLY A 285 -11.24 23.85 6.92
N GLY A 286 -12.34 23.19 6.54
CA GLY A 286 -12.33 21.83 5.99
C GLY A 286 -11.56 21.73 4.68
N GLY A 287 -11.17 20.51 4.31
CA GLY A 287 -10.42 20.18 3.12
C GLY A 287 -11.24 20.19 1.82
N THR A 288 -10.64 19.77 0.71
CA THR A 288 -11.39 19.52 -0.54
C THR A 288 -11.32 18.07 -0.93
N VAL A 289 -12.46 17.46 -1.24
CA VAL A 289 -12.53 16.14 -1.88
C VAL A 289 -12.90 16.31 -3.36
N THR A 290 -12.00 15.91 -4.25
CA THR A 290 -12.23 15.90 -5.70
C THR A 290 -12.21 14.46 -6.22
N ILE A 291 -13.28 14.04 -6.86
CA ILE A 291 -13.42 12.69 -7.43
C ILE A 291 -13.76 12.80 -8.91
N ALA A 292 -12.97 12.13 -9.74
CA ALA A 292 -13.25 11.90 -11.15
C ALA A 292 -13.32 10.38 -11.40
N ALA A 293 -14.46 9.88 -11.86
CA ALA A 293 -14.68 8.44 -12.08
C ALA A 293 -15.52 8.18 -13.34
N SER A 294 -15.38 7.01 -13.97
CA SER A 294 -16.42 6.58 -14.93
C SER A 294 -17.70 6.18 -14.19
N GLY A 295 -17.57 5.51 -13.04
CA GLY A 295 -18.71 5.18 -12.19
C GLY A 295 -18.37 5.11 -10.70
N ILE A 296 -19.32 5.49 -9.86
CA ILE A 296 -19.25 5.33 -8.40
C ILE A 296 -20.39 4.44 -7.96
N PHE A 297 -20.06 3.28 -7.39
CA PHE A 297 -21.00 2.26 -6.94
C PHE A 297 -20.87 2.06 -5.44
N GLY A 298 -21.94 2.34 -4.71
CA GLY A 298 -21.94 2.24 -3.24
C GLY A 298 -22.69 3.38 -2.57
N THR A 299 -22.71 3.33 -1.24
CA THR A 299 -23.38 4.17 -0.23
C THR A 299 -24.85 3.84 0.10
N ARG A 300 -25.07 3.54 1.39
CA ARG A 300 -26.35 3.34 2.09
C ARG A 300 -26.20 3.99 3.49
N VAL A 301 -27.16 4.83 3.86
CA VAL A 301 -27.36 5.46 5.19
C VAL A 301 -28.32 4.55 6.00
N PRO A 302 -28.30 4.50 7.36
CA PRO A 302 -27.88 5.54 8.29
C PRO A 302 -26.45 5.33 8.78
N GLU A 303 -25.47 5.85 8.00
CA GLU A 303 -24.02 5.72 8.21
C GLU A 303 -23.53 4.27 8.16
N PRO A 304 -22.36 3.91 7.55
CA PRO A 304 -21.05 4.48 7.93
C PRO A 304 -20.06 4.65 6.76
N SER A 305 -20.55 4.81 5.52
CA SER A 305 -19.70 5.16 4.38
C SER A 305 -19.98 6.56 3.90
N ASP A 306 -19.08 7.49 4.21
CA ASP A 306 -19.22 8.91 3.89
C ASP A 306 -18.17 9.37 2.87
N ILE A 307 -18.54 10.41 2.11
CA ILE A 307 -17.60 11.26 1.40
C ILE A 307 -17.76 12.65 2.02
N ALA A 308 -16.89 12.97 2.96
CA ALA A 308 -17.01 14.16 3.80
C ALA A 308 -15.89 15.17 3.54
N ALA A 309 -16.21 16.44 3.72
CA ALA A 309 -15.25 17.53 3.76
C ALA A 309 -15.64 18.49 4.87
N ASP A 310 -15.82 17.98 6.08
CA ASP A 310 -16.45 18.71 7.16
C ASP A 310 -15.44 19.55 7.96
N ASN A 311 -16.00 20.53 8.67
CA ASN A 311 -15.31 21.18 9.76
C ASN A 311 -16.17 21.09 11.01
N ILE A 312 -15.69 20.38 12.02
CA ILE A 312 -16.43 20.19 13.28
C ILE A 312 -16.26 21.37 14.25
N ASN A 313 -15.45 22.39 13.90
CA ASN A 313 -15.17 23.60 14.67
C ASN A 313 -15.56 24.89 13.91
N SER A 314 -15.21 26.08 14.42
CA SER A 314 -15.66 27.39 13.92
C SER A 314 -15.13 27.82 12.54
N GLY A 315 -14.40 26.96 11.80
CA GLY A 315 -13.92 27.27 10.46
C GLY A 315 -14.95 26.92 9.38
N ALA A 316 -14.74 27.40 8.15
CA ALA A 316 -15.62 27.07 7.03
C ALA A 316 -15.58 25.55 6.73
N ALA A 317 -16.71 24.97 6.32
CA ALA A 317 -16.74 23.63 5.74
C ALA A 317 -15.88 23.57 4.47
N GLY A 318 -15.44 22.37 4.12
CA GLY A 318 -14.72 22.05 2.92
C GLY A 318 -15.60 22.02 1.66
N SER A 319 -15.05 21.48 0.56
CA SER A 319 -15.76 21.36 -0.71
C SER A 319 -15.67 19.94 -1.25
N ILE A 320 -16.78 19.43 -1.79
CA ILE A 320 -16.84 18.13 -2.46
C ILE A 320 -17.20 18.36 -3.93
N VAL A 321 -16.33 17.88 -4.83
CA VAL A 321 -16.53 17.93 -6.27
C VAL A 321 -16.46 16.52 -6.84
N VAL A 322 -17.59 16.03 -7.36
CA VAL A 322 -17.68 14.70 -7.98
C VAL A 322 -18.04 14.86 -9.46
N THR A 323 -17.20 14.30 -10.32
CA THR A 323 -17.42 14.18 -11.77
C THR A 323 -17.48 12.70 -12.12
N ALA A 324 -18.66 12.18 -12.45
CA ALA A 324 -18.82 10.80 -12.90
C ALA A 324 -19.89 10.64 -13.98
N SER A 325 -19.69 9.67 -14.88
CA SER A 325 -20.68 9.32 -15.91
C SER A 325 -21.87 8.57 -15.31
N GLU A 326 -21.62 7.77 -14.28
CA GLU A 326 -22.64 6.99 -13.57
C GLU A 326 -22.44 7.06 -12.05
N VAL A 327 -23.52 7.26 -11.31
CA VAL A 327 -23.53 7.16 -9.85
C VAL A 327 -24.71 6.29 -9.45
N VAL A 328 -24.41 5.09 -8.93
CA VAL A 328 -25.44 4.14 -8.48
C VAL A 328 -25.33 3.97 -6.98
N LEU A 329 -26.32 4.56 -6.29
CA LEU A 329 -26.52 4.39 -4.85
C LEU A 329 -27.48 3.23 -4.62
N LEU A 330 -27.06 2.23 -3.85
CA LEU A 330 -27.86 1.04 -3.55
C LEU A 330 -28.88 1.36 -2.43
N THR A 331 -30.01 1.98 -2.83
CA THR A 331 -31.35 2.23 -2.18
C THR A 331 -31.49 2.04 -0.64
N ARG A 332 -32.15 2.88 0.17
CA ARG A 332 -33.47 3.58 0.13
C ARG A 332 -33.34 4.89 0.95
N VAL A 333 -33.97 6.00 0.53
CA VAL A 333 -33.86 7.34 1.16
C VAL A 333 -34.58 7.43 2.52
N PRO A 334 -33.92 7.94 3.58
CA PRO A 334 -34.57 8.91 4.46
C PRO A 334 -33.71 10.14 4.81
N GLU A 335 -34.40 11.30 4.78
CA GLU A 335 -34.12 12.66 5.26
C GLU A 335 -32.89 13.48 4.76
N PRO A 336 -33.04 14.83 4.63
CA PRO A 336 -32.28 15.68 3.70
C PRO A 336 -30.97 16.26 4.23
N SER A 337 -30.44 15.79 5.37
CA SER A 337 -29.39 16.51 6.10
C SER A 337 -27.93 16.13 5.77
N ALA A 338 -27.66 15.22 4.84
CA ALA A 338 -26.31 14.64 4.67
C ALA A 338 -25.57 15.02 3.36
N ILE A 339 -25.92 16.13 2.68
CA ILE A 339 -25.18 16.58 1.49
C ILE A 339 -24.89 18.08 1.59
N ALA A 340 -23.80 18.44 2.25
CA ALA A 340 -23.26 19.80 2.25
C ALA A 340 -22.15 19.92 1.19
N GLY A 341 -22.51 19.95 -0.09
CA GLY A 341 -21.56 20.13 -1.19
C GLY A 341 -22.25 20.14 -2.56
N SER A 342 -21.82 21.03 -3.45
CA SER A 342 -22.37 21.14 -4.80
C SER A 342 -21.98 19.93 -5.65
N ILE A 343 -22.87 18.95 -5.78
CA ILE A 343 -22.72 17.85 -6.73
C ILE A 343 -23.04 18.38 -8.14
N LEU A 344 -22.01 18.65 -8.95
CA LEU A 344 -22.14 18.91 -10.39
C LEU A 344 -22.25 17.57 -11.15
N ALA A 345 -23.34 16.83 -10.94
CA ALA A 345 -23.60 15.60 -11.69
C ALA A 345 -24.14 15.93 -13.10
N ALA A 346 -23.42 15.50 -14.13
CA ALA A 346 -23.91 15.44 -15.49
C ALA A 346 -24.83 14.22 -15.68
N SER A 347 -26.02 14.26 -15.09
CA SER A 347 -27.24 13.76 -15.73
C SER A 347 -28.46 14.39 -15.04
N LEU A 348 -28.86 15.56 -15.54
CA LEU A 348 -30.04 16.32 -15.10
C LEU A 348 -31.38 15.59 -15.29
N ALA A 349 -31.39 14.29 -15.60
CA ALA A 349 -32.60 13.48 -15.73
C ALA A 349 -33.18 13.08 -14.36
N TRP A 350 -32.37 13.09 -13.29
CA TRP A 350 -32.82 12.68 -11.95
C TRP A 350 -33.52 13.80 -11.17
N LEU A 351 -33.10 15.07 -11.35
CA LEU A 351 -33.68 16.22 -10.64
C LEU A 351 -35.07 16.62 -11.17
N ALA A 352 -35.38 16.31 -12.44
CA ALA A 352 -36.58 16.78 -13.12
C ALA A 352 -37.90 16.09 -12.73
N LYS A 353 -37.88 15.06 -11.85
CA LYS A 353 -39.07 14.24 -11.56
C LYS A 353 -39.70 14.43 -10.19
N ARG A 354 -39.30 15.44 -9.41
CA ARG A 354 -39.96 15.77 -8.13
C ARG A 354 -40.27 17.26 -8.03
N ASN A 355 -41.53 17.58 -8.30
CA ASN A 355 -42.16 18.86 -7.98
C ASN A 355 -42.14 19.16 -6.48
N PHE A 356 -42.32 20.46 -6.16
CA PHE A 356 -42.41 21.13 -4.86
C PHE A 356 -41.03 21.46 -4.23
N GLY A 357 -40.72 22.67 -3.79
CA GLY A 357 -41.51 23.85 -3.44
C GLY A 357 -40.79 24.50 -2.25
N ALA A 358 -40.56 25.82 -2.31
CA ALA A 358 -39.88 26.66 -1.32
C ALA A 358 -38.33 26.59 -1.26
N PHE A 359 -37.69 27.20 -2.27
CA PHE A 359 -36.34 27.77 -2.12
C PHE A 359 -36.41 29.12 -1.40
N ARG A 360 -35.68 29.27 -0.28
CA ARG A 360 -35.13 30.58 0.10
C ARG A 360 -33.69 30.66 -0.42
N LYS A 361 -33.45 31.76 -1.13
CA LYS A 361 -32.25 32.13 -1.90
C LYS A 361 -30.95 31.98 -1.11
N ALA A 362 -29.95 31.33 -1.70
CA ALA A 362 -28.56 31.73 -1.58
C ALA A 362 -28.09 32.21 -2.97
N LYS A 363 -27.38 33.34 -2.97
CA LYS A 363 -27.02 34.15 -4.15
C LYS A 363 -26.01 33.42 -5.05
N ILE A 364 -26.14 33.71 -6.35
CA ILE A 364 -25.30 33.31 -7.49
C ILE A 364 -23.81 33.46 -7.18
#